data_AF-A0A925XHR4-F1
#
_entry.id   AF-A0A925XHR4-F1
#
_cell.length_a   1.000
_cell.length_b   1.000
_cell.length_c   1.000
_cell.angle_alpha   90.00
_cell.angle_beta   90.00
_cell.angle_gamma   90.00
#
_symmetry.space_group_name_H-M   'P 1'
#
loop_
_entity.id
_entity.type
_entity.pdbx_description
1 polymer ?
#
loop_
_entity_poly.entity_id
_entity_poly.type
_entity_poly.pdbx_seq_one_letter_code
_entity_poly.pdbx_strand_id
1 'polypeptide(L)'
;MTASPLPRPMKGIVPPMVTPLLGRDELDHYGLSRLVEHLLSGGVAGLFILGTTGEGPSLSYRLRYELIEKTCELVAGRVPVLVGITDTSLIEAVELAKFSQDAGAAAAVAAPPYYFPVEQPPLLTFLSRLADES
;
A
#
# COMPACT_ATOMS: atom_id res chain seq x y z
N MET A 1 -8.62 22.11 -1.77
CA MET A 1 -7.36 21.36 -1.53
C MET A 1 -7.33 21.01 -0.06
N THR A 2 -7.71 19.78 0.29
CA THR A 2 -7.57 19.26 1.66
C THR A 2 -6.08 19.13 1.96
N ALA A 3 -5.67 19.48 3.18
CA ALA A 3 -4.28 19.37 3.59
C ALA A 3 -3.80 17.92 3.45
N SER A 4 -2.59 17.71 2.93
CA SER A 4 -2.02 16.37 2.76
C SER A 4 -1.93 15.67 4.13
N PRO A 5 -2.47 14.45 4.28
CA PRO A 5 -2.44 13.72 5.55
C PRO A 5 -1.04 13.24 5.96
N LEU A 6 -0.01 13.50 5.15
CA LEU A 6 1.35 13.04 5.35
C LEU A 6 2.27 14.14 5.87
N PRO A 7 2.90 13.95 7.04
CA PRO A 7 3.95 14.85 7.51
C PRO A 7 5.10 14.92 6.49
N ARG A 8 5.64 16.13 6.28
CA ARG A 8 6.85 16.35 5.46
C ARG A 8 7.92 17.07 6.29
N PRO A 9 9.01 16.39 6.71
CA PRO A 9 9.31 14.97 6.47
C PRO A 9 8.46 14.03 7.35
N MET A 10 8.21 12.82 6.85
CA MET A 10 7.66 11.72 7.65
C MET A 10 8.70 11.28 8.68
N LYS A 11 8.26 11.03 9.92
CA LYS A 11 9.12 10.61 11.03
C LYS A 11 8.40 9.56 11.89
N GLY A 12 9.17 8.70 12.54
CA GLY A 12 8.67 7.66 13.44
C GLY A 12 8.74 6.27 12.82
N ILE A 13 8.00 5.33 13.41
CA ILE A 13 8.01 3.91 13.02
C ILE A 13 6.84 3.66 12.06
N VAL A 14 7.15 3.15 10.87
CA VAL A 14 6.15 2.71 9.87
C VAL A 14 6.45 1.25 9.52
N PRO A 15 5.82 0.28 10.20
CA PRO A 15 6.12 -1.12 9.99
C PRO A 15 5.53 -1.61 8.65
N PRO A 16 6.28 -2.42 7.88
CA PRO A 16 5.72 -3.19 6.78
C PRO A 16 4.86 -4.32 7.35
N MET A 17 3.56 -4.24 7.16
CA MET A 17 2.57 -5.15 7.73
C MET A 17 2.47 -6.43 6.89
N VAL A 18 2.49 -7.59 7.55
CA VAL A 18 2.15 -8.88 6.92
C VAL A 18 0.67 -8.91 6.55
N THR A 19 0.28 -9.78 5.61
CA THR A 19 -1.13 -9.97 5.24
C THR A 19 -1.70 -11.20 5.95
N PRO A 20 -2.62 -11.07 6.91
CA PRO A 20 -3.24 -12.22 7.55
C PRO A 20 -4.16 -12.96 6.58
N LEU A 21 -3.93 -14.26 6.38
CA LEU A 21 -4.66 -15.09 5.43
C LEU A 21 -5.23 -16.33 6.11
N LEU A 22 -6.46 -16.72 5.75
CA LEU A 22 -7.05 -18.01 6.09
C LEU A 22 -6.75 -19.08 5.02
N GLY A 23 -6.43 -18.65 3.80
CA GLY A 23 -6.17 -19.51 2.66
C GLY A 23 -5.47 -18.77 1.53
N ARG A 24 -5.41 -19.39 0.34
CA ARG A 24 -4.67 -18.84 -0.82
C ARG A 24 -5.19 -17.49 -1.31
N ASP A 25 -6.49 -17.28 -1.21
CA ASP A 25 -7.15 -16.07 -1.68
C ASP A 25 -8.28 -15.69 -0.70
N GLU A 26 -8.01 -15.81 0.60
CA GLU A 26 -8.99 -15.56 1.66
C GLU A 26 -8.34 -14.74 2.78
N LEU A 27 -8.81 -13.50 2.95
CA LEU A 27 -8.30 -12.59 3.96
C LEU A 27 -8.81 -12.99 5.35
N ASP A 28 -7.89 -13.10 6.32
CA ASP A 28 -8.30 -13.23 7.72
C ASP A 28 -8.69 -11.85 8.27
N HIS A 29 -9.96 -11.46 8.13
CA HIS A 29 -10.44 -10.17 8.63
C HIS A 29 -10.25 -10.00 10.14
N TYR A 30 -10.41 -11.08 10.92
CA TYR A 30 -10.25 -11.02 12.37
C TYR A 30 -8.77 -10.85 12.75
N GLY A 31 -7.89 -11.62 12.11
CA GLY A 31 -6.45 -11.48 12.22
C GLY A 31 -5.96 -10.08 11.81
N LEU A 32 -6.49 -9.54 10.71
CA LEU A 32 -6.19 -8.18 10.25
C LEU A 32 -6.61 -7.13 11.28
N SER A 33 -7.83 -7.19 11.79
CA SER A 33 -8.31 -6.26 12.83
C SER A 33 -7.42 -6.28 14.07
N ARG A 34 -7.06 -7.48 14.55
CA ARG A 34 -6.16 -7.63 15.70
C ARG A 34 -4.76 -7.09 15.43
N LEU A 35 -4.21 -7.34 14.25
CA LEU A 35 -2.88 -6.86 13.88
C LEU A 35 -2.85 -5.35 13.78
N VAL A 36 -3.83 -4.75 13.10
CA VAL A 36 -3.94 -3.29 12.98
C VAL A 36 -4.01 -2.66 14.38
N GLU A 37 -4.87 -3.15 15.26
CA GLU A 37 -4.97 -2.55 16.60
C GLU A 37 -3.75 -2.78 17.47
N HIS A 38 -3.10 -3.93 17.35
CA HIS A 38 -1.83 -4.15 18.03
C HIS A 38 -0.80 -3.11 17.62
N LEU A 39 -0.63 -2.85 16.32
CA LEU A 39 0.33 -1.87 15.80
C LEU A 39 -0.04 -0.44 16.22
N LEU A 40 -1.32 -0.07 16.12
CA LEU A 40 -1.79 1.25 16.53
C LEU A 40 -1.58 1.48 18.04
N SER A 41 -1.89 0.49 18.88
CA SER A 41 -1.64 0.56 20.33
C SER A 41 -0.16 0.69 20.68
N GLY A 42 0.72 0.21 19.79
CA GLY A 42 2.17 0.37 19.91
C GLY A 42 2.69 1.76 19.55
N GLY A 43 1.84 2.69 19.12
CA GLY A 43 2.22 4.08 18.84
C GLY A 43 2.99 4.25 17.53
N VAL A 44 2.73 3.41 16.52
CA VAL A 44 3.32 3.57 15.18
C VAL A 44 2.90 4.90 14.55
N ALA A 45 3.77 5.46 13.72
CA ALA A 45 3.54 6.73 13.03
C ALA A 45 2.78 6.58 11.70
N GLY A 46 2.56 5.35 11.25
CA GLY A 46 1.89 4.99 10.01
C GLY A 46 1.88 3.48 9.83
N LEU A 47 1.15 2.98 8.85
CA LEU A 47 1.20 1.57 8.44
C LEU A 47 1.62 1.49 6.97
N PHE A 48 2.46 0.51 6.63
CA PHE A 48 2.78 0.21 5.24
C PHE A 48 2.28 -1.18 4.88
N ILE A 49 1.36 -1.27 3.92
CA ILE A 49 0.78 -2.53 3.46
C ILE A 49 1.19 -2.83 2.02
N LEU A 50 1.03 -4.09 1.59
CA LEU A 50 1.33 -4.56 0.23
C LEU A 50 2.79 -4.34 -0.23
N GLY A 51 3.72 -4.17 0.72
CA GLY A 51 5.15 -4.35 0.45
C GLY A 51 5.51 -5.85 0.31
N THR A 52 6.79 -6.15 0.12
CA THR A 52 7.29 -7.54 0.05
C THR A 52 6.94 -8.34 1.31
N THR A 53 7.06 -7.73 2.50
CA THR A 53 6.65 -8.36 3.77
C THR A 53 5.15 -8.64 3.86
N GLY A 54 4.34 -7.82 3.21
CA GLY A 54 2.89 -8.03 3.08
C GLY A 54 2.52 -8.97 1.94
N GLU A 55 3.50 -9.61 1.29
CA GLU A 55 3.31 -10.54 0.19
C GLU A 55 2.63 -9.93 -1.05
N GLY A 56 2.69 -8.60 -1.23
CA GLY A 56 1.96 -7.87 -2.28
C GLY A 56 1.99 -8.55 -3.67
N PRO A 57 3.18 -8.87 -4.23
CA PRO A 57 3.28 -9.55 -5.53
C PRO A 57 2.64 -10.94 -5.61
N SER A 58 2.49 -11.63 -4.47
CA SER A 58 1.91 -12.99 -4.39
C SER A 58 0.40 -13.00 -4.22
N LEU A 59 -0.22 -11.85 -3.89
CA LEU A 59 -1.67 -11.74 -3.70
C LEU A 59 -2.38 -11.44 -5.02
N SER A 60 -3.61 -11.93 -5.17
CA SER A 60 -4.50 -11.54 -6.27
C SER A 60 -4.89 -10.05 -6.14
N TYR A 61 -5.18 -9.38 -7.27
CA TYR A 61 -5.63 -7.98 -7.21
C TYR A 61 -6.90 -7.81 -6.37
N ARG A 62 -7.84 -8.76 -6.45
CA ARG A 62 -9.05 -8.77 -5.61
C ARG A 62 -8.70 -8.68 -4.12
N LEU A 63 -7.77 -9.51 -3.67
CA LEU A 63 -7.33 -9.57 -2.28
C LEU A 63 -6.52 -8.34 -1.88
N ARG A 64 -5.72 -7.76 -2.80
CA ARG A 64 -5.04 -6.47 -2.59
C ARG A 64 -6.06 -5.36 -2.33
N TYR A 65 -7.09 -5.24 -3.17
CA TYR A 65 -8.16 -4.25 -3.01
C TYR A 65 -8.92 -4.43 -1.69
N GLU A 66 -9.26 -5.68 -1.35
CA GLU A 66 -9.92 -6.02 -0.10
C GLU A 66 -9.08 -5.64 1.13
N LEU A 67 -7.77 -5.94 1.10
CA LEU A 67 -6.84 -5.58 2.17
C LEU A 67 -6.74 -4.05 2.34
N ILE A 68 -6.65 -3.31 1.23
CA ILE A 68 -6.58 -1.84 1.24
C ILE A 68 -7.82 -1.25 1.90
N GLU A 69 -9.01 -1.61 1.40
CA GLU A 69 -10.27 -1.10 1.90
C GLU A 69 -10.41 -1.39 3.41
N LYS A 70 -10.23 -2.65 3.80
CA LYS A 70 -10.39 -3.07 5.20
C LYS A 70 -9.34 -2.45 6.12
N THR A 71 -8.10 -2.30 5.66
CA THR A 71 -7.06 -1.63 6.47
C THR A 71 -7.39 -0.16 6.68
N CYS A 72 -7.80 0.56 5.63
CA CYS A 72 -8.14 1.98 5.75
C CYS A 72 -9.38 2.18 6.64
N GLU A 73 -10.42 1.35 6.49
CA GLU A 73 -11.59 1.32 7.37
C GLU A 73 -11.19 1.11 8.83
N LEU A 74 -10.36 0.09 9.10
CA LEU A 74 -9.90 -0.21 10.45
C LEU A 74 -9.06 0.93 11.02
N VAL A 75 -8.11 1.50 10.26
CA VAL A 75 -7.27 2.59 10.73
C VAL A 75 -8.08 3.85 11.01
N ALA A 76 -9.14 4.11 10.25
CA ALA A 76 -10.06 5.24 10.43
C ALA A 76 -9.35 6.60 10.58
N GLY A 77 -8.28 6.81 9.80
CA GLY A 77 -7.51 8.05 9.79
C GLY A 77 -6.63 8.32 11.02
N ARG A 78 -6.49 7.36 11.95
CA ARG A 78 -5.65 7.51 13.17
C ARG A 78 -4.17 7.74 12.86
N VAL A 79 -3.67 7.08 11.82
CA VAL A 79 -2.31 7.22 11.27
C VAL A 79 -2.37 7.12 9.74
N PRO A 80 -1.40 7.67 8.98
CA PRO A 80 -1.36 7.49 7.53
C PRO A 80 -1.15 6.02 7.14
N VAL A 81 -1.93 5.55 6.17
CA VAL A 81 -1.72 4.25 5.51
C VAL A 81 -0.97 4.47 4.21
N LEU A 82 0.16 3.79 4.06
CA LEU A 82 0.97 3.74 2.85
C LEU A 82 0.71 2.40 2.15
N VAL A 83 0.46 2.44 0.84
CA VAL A 83 0.10 1.26 0.07
C VAL A 83 1.16 0.97 -0.99
N GLY A 84 1.71 -0.24 -0.98
CA GLY A 84 2.57 -0.75 -2.04
C GLY A 84 1.80 -0.96 -3.33
N ILE A 85 2.14 -0.20 -4.38
CA ILE A 85 1.50 -0.26 -5.70
C ILE A 85 2.43 -0.81 -6.79
N THR A 86 3.54 -1.42 -6.38
CA THR A 86 4.57 -1.88 -7.32
C THR A 86 4.02 -3.02 -8.18
N ASP A 87 3.99 -2.79 -9.49
CA ASP A 87 3.60 -3.78 -10.48
C ASP A 87 4.48 -3.70 -11.73
N THR A 88 4.52 -4.78 -12.49
CA THR A 88 5.18 -4.82 -13.80
C THR A 88 4.31 -4.25 -14.92
N SER A 89 3.00 -4.09 -14.67
CA SER A 89 2.05 -3.40 -15.53
C SER A 89 1.80 -1.98 -15.00
N LEU A 90 2.06 -0.96 -15.83
CA LEU A 90 1.77 0.43 -15.47
C LEU A 90 0.27 0.65 -15.21
N ILE A 91 -0.59 0.02 -16.01
CA ILE A 91 -2.05 0.15 -15.90
C ILE A 91 -2.50 -0.35 -14.54
N GLU A 92 -2.05 -1.53 -14.14
CA GLU A 92 -2.40 -2.13 -12.84
C GLU A 92 -1.86 -1.29 -11.67
N ALA A 93 -0.64 -0.77 -11.79
CA ALA A 93 -0.06 0.11 -10.76
C ALA A 93 -0.88 1.41 -10.59
N VAL A 94 -1.32 2.03 -11.69
CA VAL A 94 -2.16 3.24 -11.67
C VAL A 94 -3.56 2.94 -11.11
N GLU A 95 -4.19 1.85 -11.52
CA GLU A 95 -5.51 1.45 -11.00
C GLU A 95 -5.45 1.18 -9.49
N LEU A 96 -4.41 0.49 -9.04
CA LEU A 96 -4.19 0.24 -7.61
C LEU A 96 -3.93 1.54 -6.84
N ALA A 97 -3.21 2.49 -7.42
CA ALA A 97 -2.98 3.80 -6.81
C ALA A 97 -4.29 4.58 -6.63
N LYS A 98 -5.12 4.66 -7.67
CA LYS A 98 -6.44 5.33 -7.64
C LYS A 98 -7.36 4.70 -6.63
N PHE A 99 -7.50 3.38 -6.65
CA PHE A 99 -8.30 2.67 -5.67
C PHE A 99 -7.80 2.93 -4.24
N SER A 100 -6.47 2.94 -4.04
CA SER A 100 -5.90 3.24 -2.73
C SER A 100 -6.26 4.64 -2.24
N GLN A 101 -6.21 5.63 -3.13
CA GLN A 101 -6.62 7.00 -2.82
C GLN A 101 -8.10 7.05 -2.42
N ASP A 102 -8.99 6.43 -3.22
CA ASP A 102 -10.43 6.41 -2.96
C ASP A 102 -10.76 5.71 -1.63
N ALA A 103 -10.02 4.67 -1.27
CA ALA A 103 -10.13 3.96 0.01
C ALA A 103 -9.57 4.77 1.21
N GLY A 104 -8.92 5.91 0.99
CA GLY A 104 -8.38 6.78 2.04
C GLY A 104 -6.92 6.53 2.41
N ALA A 105 -6.15 5.84 1.56
CA ALA A 105 -4.70 5.75 1.73
C ALA A 105 -4.06 7.15 1.64
N ALA A 106 -3.01 7.35 2.42
CA ALA A 106 -2.32 8.62 2.49
C ALA A 106 -1.26 8.75 1.39
N ALA A 107 -0.57 7.65 1.04
CA ALA A 107 0.43 7.60 -0.02
C ALA A 107 0.47 6.25 -0.72
N ALA A 108 0.87 6.30 -2.00
CA ALA A 108 1.38 5.16 -2.74
C ALA A 108 2.89 5.00 -2.51
N VAL A 109 3.34 3.75 -2.48
CA VAL A 109 4.75 3.35 -2.41
C VAL A 109 5.05 2.50 -3.64
N ALA A 110 5.95 2.98 -4.49
CA ALA A 110 6.36 2.31 -5.71
C ALA A 110 7.87 2.02 -5.69
N ALA A 111 8.23 0.80 -6.04
CA ALA A 111 9.58 0.41 -6.41
C ALA A 111 9.68 0.31 -7.95
N PRO A 112 10.90 0.28 -8.51
CA PRO A 112 11.09 -0.04 -9.92
C PRO A 112 10.42 -1.37 -10.32
N PRO A 113 9.91 -1.50 -11.56
CA PRO A 113 9.48 -2.79 -12.10
C PRO A 113 10.61 -3.82 -11.98
N TYR A 114 10.28 -5.02 -11.49
CA TYR A 114 11.28 -5.95 -10.98
C TYR A 114 11.54 -7.19 -11.85
N TYR A 115 10.71 -7.44 -12.88
CA TYR A 115 10.84 -8.66 -13.69
C TYR A 115 11.92 -8.53 -14.77
N PHE A 116 11.88 -7.45 -15.55
CA PHE A 116 12.87 -7.17 -16.58
C PHE A 116 13.90 -6.16 -16.06
N PRO A 117 15.18 -6.28 -16.46
CA PRO A 117 16.13 -5.21 -16.24
C PRO A 117 15.69 -3.97 -17.03
N VAL A 118 15.60 -2.82 -16.36
CA VAL A 118 15.18 -1.55 -16.96
C VAL A 118 16.31 -0.54 -16.82
N GLU A 119 16.73 0.03 -17.94
CA GLU A 119 17.70 1.13 -17.97
C GLU A 119 17.11 2.42 -17.37
N GLN A 120 17.97 3.38 -17.01
CA GLN A 120 17.54 4.61 -16.35
C GLN A 120 16.47 5.42 -17.12
N PRO A 121 16.59 5.67 -18.45
CA PRO A 121 15.59 6.50 -19.14
C PRO A 121 14.19 5.89 -19.21
N PRO A 122 14.00 4.59 -19.54
CA PRO A 122 12.69 3.95 -19.46
C PRO A 122 12.14 3.86 -18.03
N LEU A 123 13.00 3.64 -17.02
CA LEU A 123 12.59 3.65 -15.62
C LEU A 123 12.02 5.01 -15.20
N LEU A 124 12.71 6.10 -15.56
CA LEU A 124 12.23 7.45 -15.30
C LEU A 124 10.89 7.71 -15.99
N THR A 125 10.75 7.27 -17.25
CA THR A 125 9.48 7.40 -17.98
C THR A 125 8.35 6.65 -17.27
N PHE A 126 8.61 5.42 -16.80
CA PHE A 126 7.63 4.64 -16.05
C PHE A 126 7.20 5.35 -14.76
N LEU A 127 8.17 5.80 -13.94
CA LEU A 127 7.88 6.46 -12.67
C LEU A 127 7.19 7.82 -12.84
N SER A 128 7.58 8.61 -13.85
CA SER A 128 6.91 9.87 -14.17
C SER A 128 5.46 9.63 -14.59
N ARG A 129 5.21 8.67 -15.49
CA ARG A 129 3.85 8.33 -15.89
C ARG A 129 3.02 7.80 -14.73
N LEU A 130 3.59 6.94 -13.88
CA LEU A 130 2.90 6.46 -12.69
C LEU A 130 2.49 7.63 -11.78
N ALA A 131 3.38 8.60 -11.56
CA ALA A 131 3.08 9.77 -10.74
C ALA A 131 2.03 10.72 -11.37
N ASP A 132 2.06 10.90 -12.69
CA ASP A 132 1.16 11.80 -13.41
C ASP A 132 -0.25 11.21 -13.61
N GLU A 133 -0.35 9.88 -13.73
CA GLU A 133 -1.60 9.17 -14.02
C GLU A 133 -2.36 8.68 -12.77
N SER A 134 -1.72 8.71 -11.58
CA SER A 134 -2.27 8.25 -10.30
C SER A 134 -3.02 9.30 -9.50
#